data_AF-A0A931QGA8-F1
#
_entry.id   AF-A0A931QGA8-F1
#
_cell.length_a   1.000
_cell.length_b   1.000
_cell.length_c   1.000
_cell.angle_alpha   90.00
_cell.angle_beta   90.00
_cell.angle_gamma   90.00
#
_symmetry.space_group_name_H-M   'P 1'
#
loop_
_entity.id
_entity.type
_entity.pdbx_description
1 polymer ?
#
loop_
_entity_poly.entity_id
_entity_poly.type
_entity_poly.pdbx_seq_one_letter_code
_entity_poly.pdbx_strand_id
1 'polypeptide(L)'
;MKSRLFQVIAILVALSLALAACAPKSRTATPAATEVPTQGSGPKIITGNVTYTNTFFTEGVAEPEVILEDQGGFVTRNRKFVIPVQSQVIGEITSDFYKSPFTYSLSLPAEPNGTLNDVNHDGKKDTGVMIFAIAYWTNTWGDPYLERRDQGGGGWSSAYASTKVSDNRDSYLEVYGGKYLVYAPDDKQQFPSGFGADKKLFTEDDPIMGIPAGWSVVDLDQTPFAINRSEKPAIDLYEPESAALDDFSKLSYTDAFDKMVEKFKKEYAWTELKKIDWDAKAKNPRHACWVRPVTAQRRLYYGHGRRPGLCHARDG
;
A
#
# COMPACT_ATOMS: atom_id res chain seq x y z
N MET A 1 -32.92 9.55 67.42
CA MET A 1 -32.88 8.25 66.72
C MET A 1 -32.65 8.35 65.21
N LYS A 2 -33.16 9.38 64.49
CA LYS A 2 -32.99 9.50 63.02
C LYS A 2 -31.56 9.78 62.51
N SER A 3 -30.72 10.48 63.29
CA SER A 3 -29.33 10.82 62.89
C SER A 3 -28.35 9.64 62.92
N ARG A 4 -28.53 8.68 63.85
CA ARG A 4 -27.67 7.48 63.91
C ARG A 4 -27.98 6.49 62.79
N LEU A 5 -29.22 6.43 62.32
CA LEU A 5 -29.62 5.58 61.19
C LEU A 5 -29.00 6.07 59.87
N PHE A 6 -28.92 7.39 59.67
CA PHE A 6 -28.27 7.98 58.49
C PHE A 6 -26.75 7.74 58.45
N GLN A 7 -26.07 7.77 59.60
CA GLN A 7 -24.64 7.47 59.67
C GLN A 7 -24.35 6.00 59.36
N VAL A 8 -25.19 5.08 59.82
CA VAL A 8 -25.03 3.64 59.54
C VAL A 8 -25.25 3.34 58.05
N ILE A 9 -26.25 3.98 57.41
CA ILE A 9 -26.51 3.82 55.97
C ILE A 9 -25.35 4.40 55.14
N ALA A 10 -24.81 5.56 55.52
CA ALA A 10 -23.67 6.16 54.81
C ALA A 10 -22.40 5.28 54.88
N ILE A 11 -22.14 4.65 56.03
CA ILE A 11 -21.00 3.72 56.18
C ILE A 11 -21.22 2.46 55.35
N LEU A 12 -22.43 1.90 55.31
CA LEU A 12 -22.76 0.72 54.49
C LEU A 12 -22.61 0.99 52.98
N VAL A 13 -22.98 2.19 52.52
CA VAL A 13 -22.80 2.60 51.11
C VAL A 13 -21.32 2.81 50.79
N ALA A 14 -20.55 3.45 51.68
CA ALA A 14 -19.11 3.61 51.48
C ALA A 14 -18.38 2.26 51.45
N LEU A 15 -18.82 1.29 52.26
CA LEU A 15 -18.23 -0.05 52.31
C LEU A 15 -18.59 -0.89 51.07
N SER A 16 -19.79 -0.74 50.51
CA SER A 16 -20.18 -1.44 49.28
C SER A 16 -19.46 -0.91 48.04
N LEU A 17 -19.15 0.39 47.99
CA LEU A 17 -18.31 1.00 46.95
C LEU A 17 -16.85 0.54 47.01
N ALA A 18 -16.31 0.29 48.20
CA ALA A 18 -14.94 -0.23 48.36
C ALA A 18 -14.80 -1.70 47.92
N LEU A 19 -15.86 -2.51 48.06
CA LEU A 19 -15.86 -3.92 47.65
C LEU A 19 -15.96 -4.10 46.12
N ALA A 20 -16.57 -3.14 45.40
CA ALA A 20 -16.64 -3.17 43.94
C ALA A 20 -15.29 -2.84 43.26
N ALA A 21 -14.39 -2.12 43.95
CA ALA A 21 -13.07 -1.75 43.43
C ALA A 21 -12.04 -2.89 43.48
N CYS A 22 -12.32 -3.97 44.21
CA CYS A 22 -11.44 -5.14 44.34
C CYS A 22 -11.89 -6.35 43.52
N ALA A 23 -12.86 -6.19 42.60
CA ALA A 23 -13.22 -7.26 41.69
C ALA A 23 -12.03 -7.56 40.75
N PRO A 24 -11.52 -8.80 40.68
CA PRO A 24 -10.47 -9.15 39.74
C PRO A 24 -11.00 -8.89 38.33
N LYS A 25 -10.33 -8.00 37.59
CA LYS A 25 -10.55 -7.86 36.14
C LYS A 25 -10.36 -9.23 35.52
N SER A 26 -11.42 -9.79 34.94
CA SER A 26 -11.31 -10.94 34.04
C SER A 26 -10.23 -10.62 33.02
N ARG A 27 -9.11 -11.35 33.08
CA ARG A 27 -8.11 -11.34 32.02
C ARG A 27 -8.80 -11.90 30.79
N THR A 28 -9.06 -11.03 29.81
CA THR A 28 -9.28 -11.47 28.44
C THR A 28 -8.12 -12.38 28.09
N ALA A 29 -8.40 -13.63 27.74
CA ALA A 29 -7.37 -14.57 27.35
C ALA A 29 -6.62 -13.98 26.14
N THR A 30 -5.33 -13.72 26.29
CA THR A 30 -4.43 -13.47 25.17
C THR A 30 -4.60 -14.63 24.18
N PRO A 31 -4.84 -14.37 22.88
CA PRO A 31 -4.94 -15.45 21.90
C PRO A 31 -3.65 -16.28 21.97
N ALA A 32 -3.79 -17.58 22.14
CA ALA A 32 -2.65 -18.48 22.06
C ALA A 32 -2.03 -18.36 20.66
N ALA A 33 -0.73 -18.08 20.61
CA ALA A 33 0.02 -18.03 19.38
C ALA A 33 -0.18 -19.34 18.60
N THR A 34 -0.68 -19.24 17.38
CA THR A 34 -0.83 -20.40 16.50
C THR A 34 0.56 -20.80 16.01
N GLU A 35 0.99 -22.03 16.25
CA GLU A 35 2.27 -22.56 15.75
C GLU A 35 2.23 -22.68 14.21
N VAL A 36 3.25 -22.15 13.55
CA VAL A 36 3.33 -22.07 12.07
C VAL A 36 4.31 -23.13 11.53
N PRO A 37 4.00 -23.83 10.42
CA PRO A 37 4.90 -24.85 9.85
C PRO A 37 6.25 -24.27 9.39
N THR A 38 7.35 -24.88 9.86
CA THR A 38 8.75 -24.39 9.77
C THR A 38 9.59 -25.05 8.66
N GLN A 39 9.02 -25.28 7.47
CA GLN A 39 9.80 -25.90 6.38
C GLN A 39 10.66 -24.85 5.66
N GLY A 40 11.98 -24.83 5.93
CA GLY A 40 12.97 -24.05 5.17
C GLY A 40 13.88 -23.15 6.01
N SER A 41 15.11 -22.91 5.53
CA SER A 41 16.08 -22.01 6.19
C SER A 41 15.71 -20.52 6.12
N GLY A 42 14.67 -20.18 5.35
CA GLY A 42 14.25 -18.82 5.05
C GLY A 42 14.68 -18.40 3.63
N PRO A 43 14.09 -17.32 3.09
CA PRO A 43 14.49 -16.73 1.82
C PRO A 43 15.97 -16.33 1.78
N LYS A 44 16.61 -16.58 0.64
CA LYS A 44 18.01 -16.19 0.34
C LYS A 44 18.10 -15.31 -0.88
N ILE A 45 17.30 -15.61 -1.90
CA ILE A 45 17.23 -14.84 -3.14
C ILE A 45 15.75 -14.62 -3.45
N ILE A 46 15.35 -13.38 -3.62
CA ILE A 46 14.03 -13.04 -4.12
C ILE A 46 14.12 -12.83 -5.63
N THR A 47 13.07 -13.23 -6.33
CA THR A 47 12.85 -12.87 -7.74
C THR A 47 11.45 -12.33 -7.89
N GLY A 48 11.18 -11.57 -8.94
CA GLY A 48 9.82 -11.10 -9.18
C GLY A 48 9.69 -10.31 -10.45
N ASN A 49 8.45 -9.99 -10.76
CA ASN A 49 8.08 -9.15 -11.88
C ASN A 49 7.62 -7.79 -11.38
N VAL A 50 7.88 -6.77 -12.18
CA VAL A 50 7.32 -5.44 -12.02
C VAL A 50 6.49 -5.17 -13.26
N THR A 51 5.18 -5.19 -13.11
CA THR A 51 4.25 -4.82 -14.17
C THR A 51 3.92 -3.35 -14.03
N TYR A 52 4.06 -2.60 -15.11
CA TYR A 52 3.59 -1.23 -15.21
C TYR A 52 2.71 -1.06 -16.45
N THR A 53 1.66 -0.28 -16.30
CA THR A 53 0.77 0.16 -17.38
C THR A 53 0.86 1.68 -17.56
N ASN A 54 1.31 2.40 -16.55
CA ASN A 54 1.53 3.83 -16.60
C ASN A 54 2.64 4.19 -17.59
N THR A 55 2.30 5.00 -18.59
CA THR A 55 3.26 5.45 -19.61
C THR A 55 4.35 6.36 -19.05
N PHE A 56 4.11 6.99 -17.90
CA PHE A 56 5.08 7.81 -17.19
C PHE A 56 6.09 7.00 -16.35
N PHE A 57 5.90 5.68 -16.20
CA PHE A 57 6.77 4.85 -15.35
C PHE A 57 8.25 4.92 -15.73
N THR A 58 8.54 4.92 -17.04
CA THR A 58 9.91 4.98 -17.58
C THR A 58 10.34 6.38 -17.99
N GLU A 59 9.47 7.38 -17.87
CA GLU A 59 9.75 8.74 -18.33
C GLU A 59 10.70 9.45 -17.37
N GLY A 60 11.85 9.90 -17.89
CA GLY A 60 12.81 10.68 -17.10
C GLY A 60 13.53 9.89 -16.00
N VAL A 61 13.45 8.55 -16.01
CA VAL A 61 14.18 7.69 -15.07
C VAL A 61 15.68 7.85 -15.29
N ALA A 62 16.40 8.13 -14.21
CA ALA A 62 17.86 8.28 -14.22
C ALA A 62 18.53 6.90 -14.10
N GLU A 63 18.41 6.28 -12.93
CA GLU A 63 18.88 4.92 -12.66
C GLU A 63 17.76 4.14 -11.95
N PRO A 64 17.16 3.12 -12.60
CA PRO A 64 16.12 2.31 -11.99
C PRO A 64 16.72 1.31 -11.01
N GLU A 65 16.20 1.28 -9.79
CA GLU A 65 16.64 0.37 -8.73
C GLU A 65 15.46 -0.39 -8.13
N VAL A 66 15.70 -1.63 -7.72
CA VAL A 66 14.79 -2.38 -6.84
C VAL A 66 15.52 -2.61 -5.54
N ILE A 67 14.98 -2.14 -4.42
CA ILE A 67 15.66 -2.18 -3.13
C ILE A 67 14.91 -2.98 -2.08
N LEU A 68 15.65 -3.48 -1.09
CA LEU A 68 15.11 -3.89 0.19
C LEU A 68 14.86 -2.64 1.04
N GLU A 69 13.60 -2.23 1.14
CA GLU A 69 13.15 -1.01 1.81
C GLU A 69 12.80 -1.28 3.28
N ASP A 70 13.56 -0.70 4.21
CA ASP A 70 13.25 -0.74 5.65
C ASP A 70 11.93 -0.02 5.97
N GLN A 71 11.00 -0.76 6.58
CA GLN A 71 9.65 -0.30 6.91
C GLN A 71 9.53 0.31 8.31
N GLY A 72 10.64 0.59 9.00
CA GLY A 72 10.62 1.25 10.30
C GLY A 72 9.81 2.56 10.30
N GLY A 73 9.81 3.28 9.18
CA GLY A 73 8.95 4.45 8.97
C GLY A 73 7.45 4.15 9.02
N PHE A 74 7.02 3.06 8.35
CA PHE A 74 5.62 2.63 8.38
C PHE A 74 5.23 2.14 9.78
N VAL A 75 6.03 1.28 10.40
CA VAL A 75 5.76 0.70 11.72
C VAL A 75 5.61 1.79 12.78
N THR A 76 6.50 2.79 12.77
CA THR A 76 6.49 3.90 13.73
C THR A 76 5.62 5.10 13.32
N ARG A 77 4.91 4.99 12.19
CA ARG A 77 4.11 6.09 11.60
C ARG A 77 4.91 7.36 11.30
N ASN A 78 6.22 7.22 11.08
CA ASN A 78 7.14 8.31 10.78
C ASN A 78 7.27 8.55 9.28
N ARG A 79 6.50 9.51 8.75
CA ARG A 79 6.55 9.92 7.34
C ARG A 79 7.84 10.66 6.93
N LYS A 80 8.76 10.90 7.85
CA LYS A 80 10.07 11.51 7.59
C LYS A 80 11.21 10.51 7.81
N PHE A 81 10.88 9.23 7.97
CA PHE A 81 11.87 8.17 8.10
C PHE A 81 12.69 8.10 6.82
N VAL A 82 14.00 8.26 6.95
CA VAL A 82 14.94 8.10 5.84
C VAL A 82 15.49 6.68 5.97
N ILE A 83 15.35 5.90 4.91
CA ILE A 83 15.83 4.52 4.84
C ILE A 83 17.34 4.53 5.12
N PRO A 84 17.81 3.90 6.20
CA PRO A 84 19.23 3.92 6.55
C PRO A 84 20.07 3.27 5.45
N VAL A 85 21.19 3.89 5.07
CA VAL A 85 22.09 3.34 4.03
C VAL A 85 22.51 1.91 4.34
N GLN A 86 22.81 1.60 5.60
CA GLN A 86 23.23 0.26 6.00
C GLN A 86 22.14 -0.82 5.85
N SER A 87 20.86 -0.44 5.80
CA SER A 87 19.75 -1.38 5.63
C SER A 87 19.39 -1.63 4.17
N GLN A 88 19.84 -0.74 3.27
CA GLN A 88 19.56 -0.85 1.84
C GLN A 88 20.34 -2.00 1.21
N VAL A 89 19.61 -2.84 0.47
CA VAL A 89 20.17 -3.86 -0.40
C VAL A 89 19.62 -3.61 -1.80
N ILE A 90 20.51 -3.43 -2.77
CA ILE A 90 20.14 -3.15 -4.16
C ILE A 90 20.03 -4.48 -4.91
N GLY A 91 18.89 -4.67 -5.57
CA GLY A 91 18.60 -5.79 -6.46
C GLY A 91 19.05 -5.53 -7.90
N GLU A 92 19.23 -6.61 -8.63
CA GLU A 92 19.55 -6.60 -10.06
C GLU A 92 18.25 -6.62 -10.89
N ILE A 93 18.11 -5.68 -11.82
CA ILE A 93 17.10 -5.76 -12.89
C ILE A 93 17.63 -6.73 -13.97
N THR A 94 16.91 -7.82 -14.19
CA THR A 94 17.38 -8.99 -14.97
C THR A 94 16.79 -9.07 -16.38
N SER A 95 15.94 -8.11 -16.77
CA SER A 95 15.42 -7.98 -18.12
C SER A 95 15.28 -6.51 -18.53
N ASP A 96 14.76 -6.27 -19.74
CA ASP A 96 14.64 -4.93 -20.31
C ASP A 96 13.64 -4.08 -19.50
N PHE A 97 14.15 -3.14 -18.71
CA PHE A 97 13.37 -2.20 -17.90
C PHE A 97 12.28 -1.46 -18.72
N TYR A 98 12.56 -1.16 -19.99
CA TYR A 98 11.64 -0.44 -20.87
C TYR A 98 10.55 -1.31 -21.49
N LYS A 99 10.47 -2.59 -21.10
CA LYS A 99 9.39 -3.51 -21.47
C LYS A 99 8.68 -4.02 -20.23
N SER A 100 7.37 -3.79 -20.15
CA SER A 100 6.52 -4.34 -19.10
C SER A 100 6.06 -5.76 -19.45
N PRO A 101 6.08 -6.72 -18.50
CA PRO A 101 6.75 -6.62 -17.20
C PRO A 101 8.27 -6.76 -17.35
N PHE A 102 9.03 -6.08 -16.48
CA PHE A 102 10.45 -6.40 -16.28
C PHE A 102 10.63 -7.29 -15.04
N THR A 103 11.78 -7.94 -14.94
CA THR A 103 12.12 -8.91 -13.89
C THR A 103 13.28 -8.40 -13.06
N TYR A 104 13.33 -8.81 -11.79
CA TYR A 104 14.42 -8.49 -10.89
C TYR A 104 14.86 -9.70 -10.05
N SER A 105 16.05 -9.62 -9.48
CA SER A 105 16.54 -10.53 -8.46
C SER A 105 17.22 -9.76 -7.33
N LEU A 106 16.95 -10.14 -6.08
CA LEU A 106 17.52 -9.50 -4.89
C LEU A 106 18.09 -10.55 -3.95
N SER A 107 19.38 -10.48 -3.68
CA SER A 107 20.06 -11.39 -2.75
C SER A 107 19.98 -10.86 -1.33
N LEU A 108 19.42 -11.63 -0.40
CA LEU A 108 19.26 -11.22 0.99
C LEU A 108 20.55 -11.49 1.79
N PRO A 109 20.95 -10.57 2.68
CA PRO A 109 22.03 -10.83 3.61
C PRO A 109 21.62 -11.92 4.61
N ALA A 110 22.60 -12.61 5.20
CA ALA A 110 22.32 -13.59 6.25
C ALA A 110 21.63 -12.93 7.46
N GLU A 111 22.08 -11.73 7.81
CA GLU A 111 21.47 -10.85 8.82
C GLU A 111 21.42 -9.42 8.25
N PRO A 112 20.24 -8.78 8.15
CA PRO A 112 20.12 -7.41 7.68
C PRO A 112 20.47 -6.39 8.78
N ASN A 113 20.77 -5.15 8.38
CA ASN A 113 21.01 -4.02 9.30
C ASN A 113 19.83 -3.03 9.30
N GLY A 114 18.60 -3.55 9.43
CA GLY A 114 17.39 -2.74 9.48
C GLY A 114 16.99 -2.30 10.89
N THR A 115 15.88 -1.57 10.95
CA THR A 115 15.28 -1.10 12.21
C THR A 115 14.52 -2.24 12.89
N LEU A 116 14.89 -2.54 14.14
CA LEU A 116 14.14 -3.48 14.98
C LEU A 116 12.88 -2.80 15.54
N ASN A 117 11.75 -3.49 15.44
CA ASN A 117 10.45 -3.00 15.91
C ASN A 117 9.76 -4.06 16.77
N ASP A 118 9.40 -3.66 17.99
CA ASP A 118 8.52 -4.41 18.87
C ASP A 118 7.06 -4.17 18.45
N VAL A 119 6.43 -5.20 17.87
CA VAL A 119 5.15 -5.09 17.16
C VAL A 119 4.02 -5.93 17.77
N ASN A 120 4.27 -6.62 18.89
CA ASN A 120 3.26 -7.47 19.53
C ASN A 120 2.36 -6.69 20.52
N HIS A 121 2.74 -5.46 20.86
CA HIS A 121 2.02 -4.54 21.75
C HIS A 121 1.57 -5.18 23.09
N ASP A 122 2.37 -6.10 23.63
CA ASP A 122 2.02 -6.83 24.86
C ASP A 122 2.32 -6.05 26.15
N GLY A 123 2.83 -4.82 26.02
CA GLY A 123 3.23 -3.93 27.10
C GLY A 123 4.59 -4.26 27.73
N LYS A 124 5.30 -5.27 27.22
CA LYS A 124 6.71 -5.53 27.53
C LYS A 124 7.58 -4.89 26.46
N LYS A 125 8.89 -4.90 26.72
CA LYS A 125 9.89 -4.44 25.77
C LYS A 125 10.61 -5.66 25.24
N ASP A 126 10.36 -5.98 23.99
CA ASP A 126 11.03 -7.05 23.27
C ASP A 126 12.06 -6.48 22.29
N THR A 127 12.94 -7.35 21.79
CA THR A 127 13.88 -7.00 20.71
C THR A 127 13.12 -6.65 19.43
N GLY A 128 12.05 -7.39 19.15
CA GLY A 128 11.22 -7.20 17.98
C GLY A 128 11.82 -7.82 16.71
N VAL A 129 11.26 -7.40 15.58
CA VAL A 129 11.64 -7.87 14.24
C VAL A 129 12.06 -6.71 13.35
N MET A 130 12.87 -7.00 12.34
CA MET A 130 13.11 -6.06 11.24
C MET A 130 12.13 -6.35 10.11
N ILE A 131 11.51 -5.31 9.55
CA ILE A 131 10.42 -5.44 8.58
C ILE A 131 10.82 -4.68 7.32
N PHE A 132 10.69 -5.34 6.18
CA PHE A 132 11.11 -4.81 4.89
C PHE A 132 10.03 -5.04 3.83
N ALA A 133 9.90 -4.10 2.92
CA ALA A 133 9.25 -4.30 1.63
C ALA A 133 10.32 -4.37 0.54
N ILE A 134 9.95 -4.91 -0.62
CA ILE A 134 10.75 -4.71 -1.84
C ILE A 134 10.08 -3.59 -2.60
N ALA A 135 10.83 -2.59 -3.04
CA ALA A 135 10.26 -1.44 -3.73
C ALA A 135 11.15 -0.97 -4.88
N TYR A 136 10.50 -0.52 -5.94
CA TYR A 136 11.17 0.19 -7.02
C TYR A 136 11.39 1.65 -6.65
N TRP A 137 12.59 2.14 -6.93
CA TRP A 137 12.99 3.53 -6.79
C TRP A 137 13.81 3.98 -8.01
N THR A 138 13.97 5.29 -8.15
CA THR A 138 14.91 5.87 -9.11
C THR A 138 16.01 6.59 -8.35
N ASN A 139 17.26 6.14 -8.53
CA ASN A 139 18.43 6.85 -8.05
C ASN A 139 18.72 8.01 -9.01
N THR A 140 18.31 9.20 -8.59
CA THR A 140 18.34 10.40 -9.42
C THR A 140 19.67 11.13 -9.28
N TRP A 141 20.31 10.98 -8.12
CA TRP A 141 21.52 11.73 -7.77
C TRP A 141 22.82 10.94 -7.97
N GLY A 142 22.74 9.62 -8.19
CA GLY A 142 23.84 8.78 -8.62
C GLY A 142 24.83 8.40 -7.51
N ASP A 143 24.45 8.56 -6.25
CA ASP A 143 25.21 8.01 -5.13
C ASP A 143 25.02 6.47 -5.08
N PRO A 144 25.93 5.68 -4.48
CA PRO A 144 25.82 4.21 -4.48
C PRO A 144 24.59 3.61 -3.78
N TYR A 145 23.84 4.44 -3.05
CA TYR A 145 22.64 4.11 -2.31
C TYR A 145 21.66 5.27 -2.43
N LEU A 146 20.36 5.01 -2.25
CA LEU A 146 19.35 6.06 -2.25
C LEU A 146 19.59 7.02 -1.09
N GLU A 147 19.74 8.30 -1.41
CA GLU A 147 19.83 9.35 -0.40
C GLU A 147 18.44 9.94 -0.10
N ARG A 148 18.38 10.85 0.88
CA ARG A 148 17.14 11.47 1.31
C ARG A 148 16.37 12.17 0.18
N ARG A 149 17.07 12.71 -0.82
CA ARG A 149 16.47 13.40 -1.96
C ARG A 149 15.79 12.43 -2.92
N ASP A 150 16.39 11.27 -3.18
CA ASP A 150 15.74 10.19 -3.94
C ASP A 150 14.47 9.73 -3.22
N GLN A 151 14.54 9.67 -1.89
CA GLN A 151 13.43 9.25 -1.02
C GLN A 151 12.32 10.31 -0.84
N GLY A 152 12.34 11.42 -1.58
CA GLY A 152 11.30 12.46 -1.49
C GLY A 152 11.17 13.12 -0.11
N GLY A 153 12.20 13.00 0.74
CA GLY A 153 12.19 13.47 2.13
C GLY A 153 11.91 12.39 3.19
N GLY A 154 11.60 11.17 2.77
CA GLY A 154 11.40 9.98 3.61
C GLY A 154 10.01 9.36 3.48
N GLY A 155 9.72 8.35 4.31
CA GLY A 155 8.45 7.62 4.33
C GLY A 155 8.64 6.15 3.98
N TRP A 156 7.69 5.61 3.22
CA TRP A 156 7.69 4.24 2.68
C TRP A 156 7.01 4.26 1.31
N SER A 157 7.34 3.29 0.48
CA SER A 157 6.81 3.20 -0.87
C SER A 157 5.32 2.89 -0.89
N SER A 158 4.58 3.62 -1.73
CA SER A 158 3.15 3.39 -1.98
C SER A 158 2.86 2.90 -3.40
N ALA A 159 3.88 2.73 -4.22
CA ALA A 159 3.77 2.32 -5.61
C ALA A 159 4.94 1.42 -6.00
N TYR A 160 4.68 0.44 -6.87
CA TYR A 160 5.67 -0.51 -7.35
C TYR A 160 6.46 -1.15 -6.20
N ALA A 161 5.71 -1.58 -5.19
CA ALA A 161 6.23 -2.20 -3.98
C ALA A 161 5.59 -3.58 -3.76
N SER A 162 6.21 -4.40 -2.93
CA SER A 162 5.68 -5.72 -2.57
C SER A 162 4.44 -5.62 -1.69
N THR A 163 4.14 -4.44 -1.14
CA THR A 163 2.94 -4.14 -0.36
C THR A 163 1.89 -3.43 -1.20
N LYS A 164 0.62 -3.60 -0.81
CA LYS A 164 -0.50 -2.84 -1.36
C LYS A 164 -0.84 -1.72 -0.38
N VAL A 165 -0.70 -0.49 -0.85
CA VAL A 165 -0.87 0.72 -0.03
C VAL A 165 -2.07 1.50 -0.52
N SER A 166 -2.91 1.97 0.40
CA SER A 166 -4.12 2.70 0.08
C SER A 166 -3.83 4.18 -0.21
N ASP A 167 -4.41 4.68 -1.29
CA ASP A 167 -4.45 6.09 -1.67
C ASP A 167 -5.77 6.77 -1.26
N ASN A 168 -6.72 6.00 -0.71
CA ASN A 168 -7.99 6.52 -0.23
C ASN A 168 -7.75 7.44 0.96
N ARG A 169 -8.42 8.60 0.98
CA ARG A 169 -8.31 9.62 2.02
C ARG A 169 -8.43 9.05 3.44
N ASP A 170 -9.37 8.14 3.67
CA ASP A 170 -9.69 7.65 5.02
C ASP A 170 -8.67 6.61 5.54
N SER A 171 -7.90 6.00 4.65
CA SER A 171 -6.86 4.99 4.94
C SER A 171 -5.53 5.35 4.27
N TYR A 172 -5.27 6.63 4.07
CA TYR A 172 -4.17 7.10 3.23
C TYR A 172 -2.80 6.65 3.77
N LEU A 173 -2.04 5.98 2.90
CA LEU A 173 -0.75 5.33 3.16
C LEU A 173 -0.80 4.10 4.09
N GLU A 174 -1.99 3.58 4.41
CA GLU A 174 -2.11 2.32 5.13
C GLU A 174 -1.88 1.13 4.19
N VAL A 175 -1.15 0.14 4.68
CA VAL A 175 -0.97 -1.15 4.00
C VAL A 175 -2.20 -2.01 4.27
N TYR A 176 -2.78 -2.57 3.21
CA TYR A 176 -3.98 -3.41 3.27
C TYR A 176 -3.78 -4.80 2.65
N GLY A 177 -2.57 -5.12 2.17
CA GLY A 177 -2.26 -6.40 1.55
C GLY A 177 -0.85 -6.44 0.96
N GLY A 178 -0.58 -7.48 0.16
CA GLY A 178 0.75 -7.74 -0.40
C GLY A 178 1.64 -8.54 0.55
N LYS A 179 2.96 -8.32 0.49
CA LYS A 179 3.97 -9.15 1.15
C LYS A 179 5.03 -8.30 1.84
N TYR A 180 5.36 -8.70 3.07
CA TYR A 180 6.55 -8.23 3.78
C TYR A 180 7.62 -9.32 3.83
N LEU A 181 8.87 -8.89 3.87
CA LEU A 181 9.97 -9.70 4.37
C LEU A 181 10.24 -9.31 5.81
N VAL A 182 10.30 -10.31 6.68
CA VAL A 182 10.52 -10.11 8.10
C VAL A 182 11.72 -10.93 8.53
N TYR A 183 12.64 -10.28 9.24
CA TYR A 183 13.78 -10.94 9.87
C TYR A 183 13.59 -10.92 11.39
N ALA A 184 13.59 -12.11 11.99
CA ALA A 184 13.53 -12.28 13.44
C ALA A 184 14.91 -12.69 13.98
N PRO A 185 15.52 -11.95 14.94
CA PRO A 185 16.80 -12.33 15.54
C PRO A 185 16.79 -13.67 16.27
N ASP A 186 15.64 -14.08 16.80
CA ASP A 186 15.42 -15.37 17.47
C ASP A 186 13.99 -15.87 17.24
N ASP A 187 13.65 -17.03 17.80
CA ASP A 187 12.35 -17.71 17.68
C ASP A 187 11.32 -17.30 18.74
N LYS A 188 11.62 -16.24 19.51
CA LYS A 188 10.72 -15.71 20.55
C LYS A 188 9.95 -14.48 20.07
N GLN A 189 10.29 -13.99 18.89
CA GLN A 189 9.63 -12.82 18.33
C GLN A 189 8.24 -13.17 17.81
N GLN A 190 7.45 -12.11 17.66
CA GLN A 190 6.07 -12.19 17.27
C GLN A 190 5.79 -11.16 16.17
N PHE A 191 4.77 -11.44 15.36
CA PHE A 191 4.33 -10.58 14.26
C PHE A 191 2.79 -10.59 14.19
N PRO A 192 2.15 -9.52 13.68
CA PRO A 192 0.72 -9.56 13.38
C PRO A 192 0.34 -10.74 12.48
N SER A 193 -0.82 -11.33 12.75
CA SER A 193 -1.42 -12.43 11.99
C SER A 193 -2.64 -11.99 11.18
N GLY A 194 -3.01 -10.71 11.29
CA GLY A 194 -4.13 -10.05 10.62
C GLY A 194 -4.10 -8.55 10.91
N PHE A 195 -5.00 -7.79 10.28
CA PHE A 195 -5.11 -6.32 10.38
C PHE A 195 -5.99 -5.80 11.54
N GLY A 196 -6.21 -6.61 12.57
CA GLY A 196 -7.12 -6.22 13.66
C GLY A 196 -8.55 -5.90 13.24
N ALA A 197 -9.26 -5.18 14.11
CA ALA A 197 -10.61 -4.67 13.88
C ALA A 197 -10.60 -3.32 13.16
N ASP A 198 -9.56 -2.51 13.35
CA ASP A 198 -9.41 -1.19 12.72
C ASP A 198 -8.90 -1.25 11.26
N LYS A 199 -8.50 -2.44 10.82
CA LYS A 199 -7.96 -2.74 9.48
C LYS A 199 -6.63 -2.04 9.18
N LYS A 200 -5.88 -1.70 10.21
CA LYS A 200 -4.53 -1.15 10.12
C LYS A 200 -3.57 -2.16 10.69
N LEU A 201 -2.32 -2.08 10.22
CA LEU A 201 -1.26 -2.95 10.69
C LEU A 201 -0.40 -2.20 11.71
N PHE A 202 0.21 -2.94 12.63
CA PHE A 202 1.00 -2.41 13.73
C PHE A 202 0.17 -1.49 14.62
N THR A 203 -1.00 -1.97 15.03
CA THR A 203 -1.89 -1.33 16.02
C THR A 203 -2.17 -2.28 17.19
N GLU A 204 -2.75 -1.76 18.28
CA GLU A 204 -2.95 -2.52 19.53
C GLU A 204 -3.92 -3.70 19.38
N ASP A 205 -4.78 -3.67 18.36
CA ASP A 205 -5.83 -4.66 18.11
C ASP A 205 -5.44 -5.77 17.12
N ASP A 206 -4.20 -5.74 16.61
CA ASP A 206 -3.68 -6.78 15.73
C ASP A 206 -3.60 -8.14 16.45
N PRO A 207 -4.19 -9.22 15.89
CA PRO A 207 -3.97 -10.55 16.42
C PRO A 207 -2.52 -10.96 16.17
N ILE A 208 -1.87 -11.68 17.08
CA ILE A 208 -0.44 -11.98 17.02
C ILE A 208 -0.15 -13.47 16.73
N MET A 209 0.92 -13.74 16.00
CA MET A 209 1.49 -15.08 15.77
C MET A 209 2.99 -15.11 16.04
N GLY A 210 3.53 -16.28 16.37
CA GLY A 210 4.97 -16.48 16.46
C GLY A 210 5.63 -16.44 15.08
N ILE A 211 6.85 -15.94 15.01
CA ILE A 211 7.64 -15.94 13.78
C ILE A 211 8.98 -16.66 14.01
N PRO A 212 9.39 -17.60 13.14
CA PRO A 212 10.63 -18.34 13.37
C PRO A 212 11.86 -17.46 13.05
N ALA A 213 12.96 -17.71 13.77
CA ALA A 213 14.23 -16.99 13.60
C ALA A 213 14.70 -16.93 12.12
N GLY A 214 15.37 -15.85 11.75
CA GLY A 214 15.83 -15.56 10.40
C GLY A 214 14.73 -14.99 9.49
N TRP A 215 14.95 -15.11 8.17
CA TRP A 215 14.05 -14.56 7.17
C TRP A 215 12.76 -15.36 7.00
N SER A 216 11.66 -14.62 6.86
CA SER A 216 10.34 -15.13 6.48
C SER A 216 9.67 -14.13 5.52
N VAL A 217 8.96 -14.64 4.51
CA VAL A 217 7.98 -13.82 3.77
C VAL A 217 6.64 -13.95 4.47
N VAL A 218 6.00 -12.84 4.79
CA VAL A 218 4.65 -12.80 5.35
C VAL A 218 3.68 -12.31 4.28
N ASP A 219 2.74 -13.16 3.89
CA ASP A 219 1.69 -12.86 2.92
C ASP A 219 0.46 -12.27 3.64
N LEU A 220 0.26 -10.97 3.44
CA LEU A 220 -0.80 -10.18 4.06
C LEU A 220 -2.16 -10.37 3.37
N ASP A 221 -2.20 -11.02 2.21
CA ASP A 221 -3.43 -11.28 1.46
C ASP A 221 -4.19 -12.53 1.98
N GLN A 222 -3.68 -13.21 3.01
CA GLN A 222 -4.28 -14.42 3.59
C GLN A 222 -4.80 -14.16 5.00
N THR A 223 -5.75 -14.97 5.47
CA THR A 223 -6.26 -14.86 6.85
C THR A 223 -6.29 -16.23 7.52
N PRO A 224 -5.47 -16.46 8.57
CA PRO A 224 -4.41 -15.56 9.06
C PRO A 224 -3.31 -15.35 8.01
N PHE A 225 -2.44 -14.36 8.21
CA PHE A 225 -1.29 -14.14 7.33
C PHE A 225 -0.45 -15.41 7.21
N ALA A 226 0.02 -15.71 6.00
CA ALA A 226 0.79 -16.91 5.74
C ALA A 226 2.29 -16.63 5.78
N ILE A 227 3.05 -17.52 6.43
CA ILE A 227 4.51 -17.50 6.40
C ILE A 227 5.01 -18.41 5.28
N ASN A 228 5.90 -17.89 4.45
CA ASN A 228 6.65 -18.64 3.45
C ASN A 228 8.16 -18.54 3.75
N ARG A 229 8.82 -19.70 3.91
CA ARG A 229 10.26 -19.83 4.15
C ARG A 229 11.04 -20.51 3.02
N SER A 230 10.46 -20.51 1.82
CA SER A 230 11.12 -20.98 0.60
C SER A 230 12.41 -20.19 0.36
N GLU A 231 13.48 -20.87 -0.05
CA GLU A 231 14.77 -20.21 -0.27
C GLU A 231 14.75 -19.21 -1.44
N LYS A 232 13.87 -19.45 -2.41
CA LYS A 232 13.70 -18.62 -3.61
C LYS A 232 12.24 -18.25 -3.87
N PRO A 233 11.61 -17.40 -3.03
CA PRO A 233 10.25 -16.94 -3.27
C PRO A 233 10.18 -16.02 -4.50
N ALA A 234 9.04 -16.05 -5.17
CA ALA A 234 8.66 -15.02 -6.15
C ALA A 234 7.80 -13.95 -5.45
N ILE A 235 8.19 -12.69 -5.56
CA ILE A 235 7.49 -11.53 -5.00
C ILE A 235 7.37 -10.47 -6.09
N ASP A 236 6.17 -10.30 -6.66
CA ASP A 236 5.94 -9.25 -7.65
C ASP A 236 5.74 -7.88 -6.95
N LEU A 237 6.03 -6.81 -7.68
CA LEU A 237 5.81 -5.44 -7.23
C LEU A 237 4.54 -4.86 -7.86
N TYR A 238 3.71 -4.24 -7.03
CA TYR A 238 2.37 -3.82 -7.41
C TYR A 238 2.33 -2.36 -7.89
N GLU A 239 1.89 -2.14 -9.12
CA GLU A 239 1.43 -0.83 -9.57
C GLU A 239 0.10 -0.49 -8.85
N PRO A 240 -0.01 0.64 -8.15
CA PRO A 240 -1.23 1.01 -7.46
C PRO A 240 -2.31 1.45 -8.47
N GLU A 241 -3.58 1.24 -8.13
CA GLU A 241 -4.72 1.54 -9.02
C GLU A 241 -4.73 3.01 -9.49
N SER A 242 -4.34 3.96 -8.64
CA SER A 242 -4.23 5.38 -9.03
C SER A 242 -3.12 5.70 -10.02
N ALA A 243 -2.10 4.85 -10.13
CA ALA A 243 -1.04 5.01 -11.13
C ALA A 243 -1.34 4.22 -12.41
N ALA A 244 -2.08 3.12 -12.31
CA ALA A 244 -2.40 2.27 -13.44
C ALA A 244 -3.21 3.02 -14.51
N LEU A 245 -2.98 2.69 -15.78
CA LEU A 245 -3.73 3.25 -16.89
C LEU A 245 -5.10 2.55 -16.99
N ASP A 246 -6.19 3.32 -16.99
CA ASP A 246 -7.52 2.76 -17.31
C ASP A 246 -7.57 2.31 -18.78
N ASP A 247 -7.67 1.01 -19.01
CA ASP A 247 -7.75 0.43 -20.36
C ASP A 247 -9.19 0.31 -20.86
N PHE A 248 -9.57 1.23 -21.76
CA PHE A 248 -10.84 1.18 -22.49
C PHE A 248 -10.71 0.64 -23.93
N SER A 249 -9.55 0.10 -24.34
CA SER A 249 -9.29 -0.32 -25.73
C SER A 249 -10.25 -1.39 -26.27
N LYS A 250 -10.87 -2.17 -25.37
CA LYS A 250 -11.84 -3.22 -25.72
C LYS A 250 -13.28 -2.71 -25.88
N LEU A 251 -13.52 -1.44 -25.59
CA LEU A 251 -14.83 -0.80 -25.69
C LEU A 251 -14.99 -0.10 -27.04
N SER A 252 -16.24 0.08 -27.47
CA SER A 252 -16.52 1.03 -28.55
C SER A 252 -16.16 2.45 -28.10
N TYR A 253 -15.92 3.36 -29.04
CA TYR A 253 -15.61 4.76 -28.69
C TYR A 253 -16.67 5.38 -27.77
N THR A 254 -17.95 5.12 -28.04
CA THR A 254 -19.07 5.64 -27.24
C THR A 254 -19.06 5.04 -25.83
N ASP A 255 -18.90 3.73 -25.72
CA ASP A 255 -18.86 3.06 -24.40
C ASP A 255 -17.62 3.48 -23.59
N ALA A 256 -16.47 3.66 -24.26
CA ALA A 256 -15.25 4.19 -23.65
C ALA A 256 -15.45 5.62 -23.13
N PHE A 257 -16.09 6.48 -23.93
CA PHE A 257 -16.41 7.85 -23.53
C PHE A 257 -17.35 7.87 -22.32
N ASP A 258 -18.40 7.06 -22.33
CA ASP A 258 -19.36 6.97 -21.22
C ASP A 258 -18.66 6.46 -19.95
N LYS A 259 -17.80 5.44 -20.06
CA LYS A 259 -17.00 4.93 -18.94
C LYS A 259 -16.03 5.98 -18.38
N MET A 260 -15.38 6.74 -19.26
CA MET A 260 -14.52 7.85 -18.85
C MET A 260 -15.32 8.95 -18.10
N VAL A 261 -16.51 9.31 -18.59
CA VAL A 261 -17.38 10.27 -17.90
C VAL A 261 -17.86 9.73 -16.54
N GLU A 262 -18.26 8.47 -16.47
CA GLU A 262 -18.62 7.80 -15.20
C GLU A 262 -17.46 7.86 -14.20
N LYS A 263 -16.24 7.58 -14.64
CA LYS A 263 -15.04 7.69 -13.80
C LYS A 263 -14.85 9.12 -13.30
N PHE A 264 -14.91 10.13 -14.18
CA PHE A 264 -14.78 11.53 -13.77
C PHE A 264 -15.85 11.96 -12.76
N LYS A 265 -17.10 11.52 -12.93
CA LYS A 265 -18.17 11.79 -11.96
C LYS A 265 -17.83 11.30 -10.56
N LYS A 266 -17.21 10.11 -10.47
CA LYS A 266 -16.89 9.44 -9.21
C LYS A 266 -15.61 9.96 -8.58
N GLU A 267 -14.59 10.24 -9.39
CA GLU A 267 -13.20 10.36 -8.91
C GLU A 267 -12.61 11.76 -9.09
N TYR A 268 -13.21 12.65 -9.89
CA TYR A 268 -12.68 13.99 -10.06
C TYR A 268 -12.92 14.86 -8.82
N ALA A 269 -11.84 15.09 -8.07
CA ALA A 269 -11.84 15.73 -6.75
C ALA A 269 -12.45 17.15 -6.70
N TRP A 270 -12.58 17.85 -7.84
CA TRP A 270 -13.09 19.22 -7.89
C TRP A 270 -14.49 19.34 -8.50
N THR A 271 -15.21 18.25 -8.70
CA THR A 271 -16.56 18.25 -9.30
C THR A 271 -17.49 19.22 -8.58
N GLU A 272 -17.60 19.10 -7.25
CA GLU A 272 -18.46 19.95 -6.42
C GLU A 272 -17.95 21.39 -6.38
N LEU A 273 -16.66 21.59 -6.10
CA LEU A 273 -16.04 22.92 -6.01
C LEU A 273 -16.20 23.73 -7.30
N LYS A 274 -16.03 23.06 -8.46
CA LYS A 274 -16.14 23.68 -9.79
C LYS A 274 -17.57 23.63 -10.34
N LYS A 275 -18.52 23.05 -9.59
CA LYS A 275 -19.93 22.88 -9.98
C LYS A 275 -20.06 22.26 -11.37
N ILE A 276 -19.30 21.19 -11.61
CA ILE A 276 -19.26 20.52 -12.91
C ILE A 276 -20.50 19.63 -13.06
N ASP A 277 -21.32 19.96 -14.05
CA ASP A 277 -22.37 19.06 -14.52
C ASP A 277 -21.79 18.12 -15.58
N TRP A 278 -21.40 16.93 -15.14
CA TRP A 278 -20.84 15.89 -16.00
C TRP A 278 -21.83 15.37 -17.05
N ASP A 279 -23.14 15.35 -16.74
CA ASP A 279 -24.18 14.94 -17.69
C ASP A 279 -24.32 15.96 -18.82
N ALA A 280 -24.28 17.25 -18.50
CA ALA A 280 -24.26 18.30 -19.50
C ALA A 280 -22.95 18.29 -20.32
N LYS A 281 -21.81 17.99 -19.70
CA LYS A 281 -20.52 17.86 -20.40
C LYS A 281 -20.50 16.70 -21.39
N ALA A 282 -21.09 15.56 -21.02
CA ALA A 282 -21.21 14.39 -21.88
C ALA A 282 -22.05 14.67 -23.14
N LYS A 283 -23.11 15.48 -23.00
CA LYS A 283 -24.01 15.87 -24.11
C LYS A 283 -23.46 16.95 -25.04
N ASN A 284 -22.30 17.55 -24.75
CA ASN A 284 -21.78 18.66 -25.53
C ASN A 284 -21.30 18.19 -26.93
N PRO A 285 -21.84 18.75 -28.03
CA PRO A 285 -21.51 18.32 -29.39
C PRO A 285 -20.05 18.57 -29.80
N ARG A 286 -19.29 19.42 -29.09
CA ARG A 286 -17.84 19.55 -29.31
C ARG A 286 -17.05 18.34 -28.79
N HIS A 287 -17.57 17.65 -27.77
CA HIS A 287 -17.03 16.35 -27.34
C HIS A 287 -17.57 15.21 -28.23
N ALA A 288 -18.80 15.36 -28.77
CA ALA A 288 -19.36 14.44 -29.76
C ALA A 288 -18.76 14.55 -31.18
N CYS A 289 -18.03 15.63 -31.52
CA CYS A 289 -17.39 15.76 -32.84
C CYS A 289 -16.26 14.76 -33.07
N TRP A 290 -15.73 14.14 -32.02
CA TRP A 290 -14.79 13.01 -32.12
C TRP A 290 -15.50 11.67 -32.42
N VAL A 291 -16.84 11.62 -32.39
CA VAL A 291 -17.69 10.42 -32.47
C VAL A 291 -18.11 10.08 -33.91
N ARG A 292 -17.77 10.87 -34.94
CA ARG A 292 -18.15 10.50 -36.31
C ARG A 292 -17.16 9.47 -36.87
N PRO A 293 -17.62 8.25 -37.25
CA PRO A 293 -16.76 7.30 -37.92
C PRO A 293 -16.27 7.91 -39.24
N VAL A 294 -15.00 7.69 -39.56
CA VAL A 294 -14.42 7.95 -40.88
C VAL A 294 -15.01 6.93 -41.87
N THR A 295 -16.28 7.07 -42.21
CA THR A 295 -16.93 6.29 -43.30
C THR A 295 -17.52 7.20 -44.38
N ALA A 296 -17.13 8.47 -44.41
CA ALA A 296 -17.50 9.39 -45.48
C ALA A 296 -16.31 10.19 -46.00
N GLN A 297 -15.20 9.52 -46.33
CA GLN A 297 -14.18 10.08 -47.20
C GLN A 297 -14.42 9.61 -48.65
N ARG A 298 -15.41 10.24 -49.30
CA ARG A 298 -15.37 10.40 -50.75
C ARG A 298 -15.40 11.89 -51.07
N ARG A 299 -14.21 12.36 -51.48
CA ARG A 299 -13.92 13.62 -52.18
C ARG A 299 -14.29 14.89 -51.42
N LEU A 300 -13.29 15.67 -51.05
CA LEU A 300 -12.98 16.94 -51.72
C LEU A 300 -11.71 17.56 -51.12
N TYR A 301 -10.66 17.56 -51.96
CA TYR A 301 -9.62 18.58 -52.15
C TYR A 301 -9.01 19.37 -50.98
N TYR A 302 -7.66 19.32 -50.96
CA TYR A 302 -6.75 20.31 -50.41
C TYR A 302 -7.08 21.74 -50.85
N GLY A 303 -7.04 22.68 -49.91
CA GLY A 303 -7.05 24.12 -50.17
C GLY A 303 -6.78 24.92 -48.89
N HIS A 304 -5.67 25.66 -48.88
CA HIS A 304 -5.22 26.53 -47.79
C HIS A 304 -6.29 27.53 -47.29
N GLY A 305 -6.36 27.68 -45.97
CA GLY A 305 -6.72 28.93 -45.27
C GLY A 305 -8.18 29.40 -45.29
N ARG A 306 -8.91 29.18 -44.19
CA ARG A 306 -9.80 30.14 -43.48
C ARG A 306 -10.57 29.46 -42.32
N ARG A 307 -10.92 30.30 -41.33
CA ARG A 307 -11.55 30.13 -40.00
C ARG A 307 -12.53 28.95 -39.78
N PRO A 308 -12.71 28.49 -38.51
CA PRO A 308 -13.60 27.36 -38.19
C PRO A 308 -15.06 27.75 -38.39
N GLY A 309 -15.72 27.07 -39.32
CA GLY A 309 -17.15 27.21 -39.60
C GLY A 309 -18.00 26.49 -38.55
N LEU A 310 -19.01 27.20 -38.03
CA LEU A 310 -20.08 26.64 -37.20
C LEU A 310 -20.81 25.51 -37.96
N CYS A 311 -20.97 24.36 -37.31
CA CYS A 311 -21.88 23.31 -37.78
C CYS A 311 -23.33 23.75 -37.49
N HIS A 312 -24.10 24.05 -38.53
CA HIS A 312 -25.55 24.17 -38.43
C HIS A 312 -26.18 22.78 -38.34
N ALA A 313 -27.00 22.56 -37.31
CA ALA A 313 -28.01 21.51 -37.32
C ALA A 313 -29.02 21.82 -38.43
N ARG A 314 -29.23 20.88 -39.36
CA ARG A 314 -30.42 20.87 -40.20
C ARG A 314 -31.32 19.78 -39.66
N ASP A 315 -32.43 20.20 -39.08
CA ASP A 315 -33.59 19.37 -38.86
C ASP A 315 -34.16 18.94 -40.21
N GLY A 316 -34.49 17.65 -40.32
CA GLY A 316 -35.17 17.00 -41.43
C GLY A 316 -35.63 15.63 -40.97
#